data_AF-A0A975GDL7-F1
#
_entry.id   AF-A0A975GDL7-F1
#
_cell.length_a   1.000
_cell.length_b   1.000
_cell.length_c   1.000
_cell.angle_alpha   90.00
_cell.angle_beta   90.00
_cell.angle_gamma   90.00
#
_symmetry.space_group_name_H-M   'P 1'
#
loop_
_entity.id
_entity.type
_entity.pdbx_description
1 polymer ?
#
loop_
_entity_poly.entity_id
_entity_poly.type
_entity_poly.pdbx_seq_one_letter_code
_entity_poly.pdbx_strand_id
1 'polypeptide(L)'
;MQELVTYLHKRRIIMISAIFIIAIIGFIFHINFSLDPVTYFDGKYNIFIIYFLIIYKLIELPVLYYILMYRYIRKLSKSNSDLSKSNNNYDLNLKIKKHTKLLYFLIPQGNTVFGIIAYKVSGEILYFYLFLLIALVTLILIRPTSLSVIKLKSI
;
A
#
# COMPACT_ATOMS: atom_id res chain seq x y z
N MET A 1 -4.36 9.40 -20.57
CA MET A 1 -5.19 8.69 -19.56
C MET A 1 -5.02 7.17 -19.62
N GLN A 2 -5.20 6.53 -20.78
CA GLN A 2 -5.10 5.07 -20.92
C GLN A 2 -3.69 4.55 -20.59
N GLU A 3 -2.64 5.23 -21.06
CA GLU A 3 -1.25 4.92 -20.73
C GLU A 3 -0.97 4.98 -19.22
N LEU A 4 -1.55 5.96 -18.50
CA LEU A 4 -1.43 6.07 -17.05
C LEU A 4 -2.06 4.87 -16.36
N VAL A 5 -3.29 4.49 -16.74
CA VAL A 5 -4.00 3.34 -16.17
C VAL A 5 -3.21 2.04 -16.39
N THR A 6 -2.71 1.81 -17.61
CA THR A 6 -1.90 0.63 -17.93
C THR A 6 -0.60 0.60 -17.11
N TYR A 7 0.07 1.75 -16.97
CA TYR A 7 1.27 1.86 -16.13
C TYR A 7 1.00 1.53 -14.66
N LEU A 8 -0.09 2.07 -14.10
CA LEU A 8 -0.48 1.82 -12.71
C LEU A 8 -0.88 0.35 -12.49
N HIS A 9 -1.57 -0.26 -13.46
CA HIS A 9 -1.93 -1.66 -13.41
C HIS A 9 -0.69 -2.57 -13.40
N LYS A 10 0.27 -2.32 -14.29
CA LYS A 10 1.55 -3.05 -14.32
C LYS A 10 2.30 -2.93 -12.99
N ARG A 11 2.37 -1.73 -12.42
CA ARG A 11 3.02 -1.48 -11.13
C ARG A 11 2.35 -2.23 -9.97
N ARG A 12 1.02 -2.25 -9.94
CA ARG A 12 0.26 -3.00 -8.93
C ARG A 12 0.56 -4.50 -9.00
N ILE A 13 0.58 -5.08 -10.20
CA ILE A 13 0.92 -6.51 -10.37
C ILE A 13 2.32 -6.79 -9.83
N ILE A 14 3.31 -5.97 -10.19
CA ILE A 14 4.69 -6.14 -9.70
C ILE A 14 4.74 -6.14 -8.16
N MET A 15 4.01 -5.22 -7.51
CA MET A 15 3.99 -5.13 -6.05
C MET A 15 3.24 -6.28 -5.39
N ILE A 16 2.17 -6.79 -6.00
CA ILE A 16 1.49 -8.01 -5.55
C ILE A 16 2.46 -9.20 -5.63
N SER A 17 3.16 -9.37 -6.75
CA SER A 17 4.18 -10.42 -6.90
C SER A 17 5.28 -10.28 -5.85
N ALA A 18 5.73 -9.06 -5.54
CA ALA A 18 6.71 -8.82 -4.49
C ALA A 18 6.21 -9.28 -3.11
N ILE A 19 4.94 -9.07 -2.76
CA ILE A 19 4.35 -9.57 -1.51
C ILE A 19 4.43 -11.10 -1.43
N PHE A 20 4.11 -11.81 -2.53
CA PHE A 20 4.21 -13.26 -2.55
C PHE A 20 5.65 -13.75 -2.37
N ILE A 21 6.63 -13.10 -3.01
CA ILE A 21 8.05 -13.43 -2.82
C ILE A 21 8.47 -13.22 -1.36
N ILE A 22 8.06 -12.09 -0.75
CA ILE A 22 8.35 -11.80 0.66
C ILE A 22 7.69 -12.83 1.59
N ALA A 23 6.46 -13.27 1.30
CA ALA A 23 5.78 -14.31 2.07
C ALA A 23 6.55 -15.64 2.03
N ILE A 24 7.03 -16.05 0.85
CA ILE A 24 7.85 -17.27 0.69
C ILE A 24 9.16 -17.15 1.46
N ILE A 25 9.84 -16.00 1.38
CA ILE A 25 11.08 -15.75 2.14
C ILE A 25 10.81 -15.84 3.65
N GLY A 26 9.72 -15.24 4.12
CA GLY A 26 9.33 -15.31 5.53
C GLY A 26 9.06 -16.74 6.01
N PHE A 27 8.43 -17.57 5.17
CA PHE A 27 8.20 -18.98 5.46
C PHE A 27 9.51 -19.76 5.59
N ILE A 28 10.42 -19.62 4.62
CA ILE A 28 11.73 -20.26 4.66
C ILE A 28 12.49 -19.83 5.91
N PHE A 29 12.46 -18.53 6.24
CA PHE A 29 13.12 -18.01 7.43
C PHE A 29 12.55 -18.63 8.72
N HIS A 30 11.23 -18.73 8.85
CA HIS A 30 10.58 -19.31 10.03
C HIS A 30 10.95 -20.79 10.25
N ILE A 31 11.10 -21.58 9.17
CA ILE A 31 11.52 -22.99 9.29
C ILE A 31 12.98 -23.11 9.74
N ASN A 32 13.86 -22.24 9.25
CA ASN A 32 15.30 -22.34 9.52
C ASN A 32 15.72 -21.65 10.83
N PHE A 33 14.93 -20.70 11.33
CA PHE A 33 15.27 -19.88 12.49
C PHE A 33 14.12 -19.87 13.50
N SER A 34 14.35 -20.46 14.68
CA SER A 34 13.48 -20.30 15.85
C SER A 34 13.72 -18.92 16.46
N LEU A 35 12.71 -18.05 16.40
CA LEU A 35 12.75 -16.72 17.01
C LEU A 35 11.96 -16.74 18.31
N ASP A 36 12.65 -16.61 19.43
CA ASP A 36 11.99 -16.39 20.70
C ASP A 36 11.39 -14.97 20.76
N PRO A 37 10.18 -14.82 21.33
CA PRO A 37 9.56 -13.52 21.48
C PRO A 37 10.42 -12.60 22.35
N VAL A 38 10.48 -11.32 21.99
CA VAL A 38 11.26 -10.38 22.80
C VAL A 38 10.59 -10.15 24.16
N THR A 39 11.37 -10.19 25.23
CA THR A 39 10.92 -9.97 26.62
C THR A 39 10.87 -8.50 27.03
N TYR A 40 10.66 -7.57 26.08
CA TYR A 40 10.47 -6.17 26.43
C TYR A 40 9.23 -6.01 27.30
N PHE A 41 9.35 -5.27 28.41
CA PHE A 41 8.29 -5.09 29.42
C PHE A 41 7.71 -6.42 29.97
N ASP A 42 8.59 -7.36 30.30
CA ASP A 42 8.25 -8.71 30.80
C ASP A 42 7.32 -9.50 29.87
N GLY A 43 7.24 -9.14 28.59
CA GLY A 43 6.34 -9.74 27.60
C GLY A 43 4.86 -9.42 27.80
N LYS A 44 4.49 -8.82 28.94
CA LYS A 44 3.09 -8.55 29.33
C LYS A 44 2.39 -7.62 28.33
N TYR A 45 3.14 -6.73 27.68
CA TYR A 45 2.60 -5.75 26.75
C TYR A 45 2.79 -6.08 25.27
N ASN A 46 3.41 -7.23 24.94
CA ASN A 46 3.70 -7.61 23.55
C ASN A 46 2.44 -7.66 22.69
N ILE A 47 1.36 -8.22 23.22
CA ILE A 47 0.08 -8.33 22.50
C ILE A 47 -0.56 -6.94 22.27
N PHE A 48 -0.47 -6.03 23.24
CA PHE A 48 -0.99 -4.67 23.10
C PHE A 48 -0.22 -3.89 22.03
N ILE A 49 1.11 -4.07 21.97
CA ILE A 49 1.94 -3.49 20.92
C ILE A 49 1.48 -3.99 19.55
N ILE A 50 1.25 -5.30 19.40
CA ILE A 50 0.80 -5.88 18.13
C ILE A 50 -0.55 -5.31 17.70
N TYR A 51 -1.52 -5.22 18.61
CA TYR A 51 -2.81 -4.61 18.29
C TYR A 51 -2.70 -3.13 17.93
N PHE A 52 -1.85 -2.38 18.62
CA PHE A 52 -1.54 -1.00 18.26
C PHE A 52 -0.98 -0.91 16.84
N LEU A 53 -0.03 -1.78 16.47
CA LEU A 53 0.54 -1.80 15.11
C LEU A 53 -0.50 -2.12 14.04
N ILE A 54 -1.41 -3.07 14.31
CA ILE A 54 -2.49 -3.44 13.40
C ILE A 54 -3.43 -2.23 13.18
N ILE A 55 -3.90 -1.62 14.27
CA ILE A 55 -4.80 -0.45 14.22
C ILE A 55 -4.13 0.71 13.50
N TYR A 56 -2.87 1.01 13.86
CA TYR A 56 -2.07 2.05 13.21
C TYR A 56 -2.04 1.84 11.70
N LYS A 57 -1.78 0.60 11.25
CA LYS A 57 -1.68 0.30 9.83
C LYS A 57 -3.01 0.38 9.09
N LEU A 58 -4.10 -0.05 9.73
CA LEU A 58 -5.45 0.06 9.18
C LEU A 58 -5.88 1.53 8.99
N ILE A 59 -5.40 2.45 9.82
CA ILE A 59 -5.69 3.90 9.70
C ILE A 59 -4.72 4.58 8.72
N GLU A 60 -3.43 4.23 8.77
CA GLU A 60 -2.38 4.84 7.94
C GLU A 60 -2.64 4.62 6.44
N LEU A 61 -3.08 3.43 6.04
CA LEU A 61 -3.25 3.07 4.62
C LEU A 61 -4.34 3.90 3.91
N PRO A 62 -5.56 4.09 4.47
CA PRO A 62 -6.54 5.04 3.97
C PRO A 62 -6.02 6.48 3.89
N VAL A 63 -5.28 6.93 4.90
CA VAL A 63 -4.71 8.28 4.95
C VAL A 63 -3.69 8.47 3.82
N LEU A 64 -2.77 7.52 3.63
CA LEU A 64 -1.81 7.52 2.53
C LEU A 64 -2.49 7.52 1.17
N TYR A 65 -3.52 6.70 0.98
CA TYR A 65 -4.30 6.68 -0.24
C TYR A 65 -4.95 8.04 -0.53
N TYR A 66 -5.53 8.66 0.49
CA TYR A 66 -6.17 9.96 0.36
C TYR A 66 -5.17 11.05 -0.08
N ILE A 67 -4.01 11.12 0.60
CA ILE A 67 -2.99 12.14 0.38
C ILE A 67 -2.30 11.97 -0.98
N LEU A 68 -1.89 10.75 -1.31
CA LEU A 68 -1.03 10.48 -2.47
C LEU A 68 -1.80 10.28 -3.77
N MET A 69 -3.06 9.85 -3.71
CA MET A 69 -3.82 9.49 -4.90
C MET A 69 -5.13 10.28 -5.03
N TYR A 70 -6.04 10.15 -4.06
CA TYR A 70 -7.39 10.73 -4.16
C TYR A 70 -7.37 12.26 -4.38
N ARG A 71 -6.56 12.99 -3.61
CA ARG A 71 -6.43 14.46 -3.72
C ARG A 71 -6.07 14.91 -5.14
N TYR A 72 -5.18 14.18 -5.81
CA TYR A 72 -4.70 14.53 -7.15
C TYR A 72 -5.66 14.09 -8.25
N ILE A 73 -6.30 12.92 -8.11
CA ILE A 73 -7.35 12.47 -9.03
C ILE A 73 -8.51 13.46 -9.05
N ARG A 74 -8.93 13.94 -7.88
CA ARG A 74 -10.00 14.96 -7.77
C ARG A 74 -9.62 16.27 -8.46
N LYS A 75 -8.37 16.73 -8.32
CA LYS A 75 -7.85 17.91 -9.04
C LYS A 75 -7.84 17.70 -10.56
N LEU A 76 -7.43 16.52 -11.02
CA LEU A 76 -7.41 16.19 -12.45
C LEU A 76 -8.82 16.15 -13.05
N SER A 77 -9.80 15.58 -12.33
CA SER A 77 -11.20 15.56 -12.76
C SER A 77 -11.77 16.96 -12.95
N LYS A 78 -11.41 17.92 -12.07
CA LYS A 78 -11.86 19.32 -12.17
C LYS A 78 -11.10 20.12 -13.25
N SER A 79 -9.85 19.77 -13.52
CA SER A 79 -9.05 20.42 -14.57
C SER A 79 -9.46 19.98 -15.98
N ASN A 80 -9.95 18.75 -16.14
CA ASN A 80 -10.45 18.25 -17.43
C ASN A 80 -11.78 18.86 -17.87
N SER A 81 -12.59 19.40 -16.94
CA SER A 81 -13.83 20.12 -17.31
C SER A 81 -13.55 21.54 -17.83
N ASP A 82 -12.39 22.10 -17.51
CA ASP A 82 -11.99 23.44 -17.96
C ASP A 82 -11.15 23.31 -19.25
N LEU A 83 -11.80 23.44 -20.41
CA LEU A 83 -11.25 23.31 -21.78
C LEU A 83 -9.98 24.14 -22.09
N SER A 84 -9.55 25.04 -21.21
CA SER A 84 -8.52 26.06 -21.46
C SER A 84 -7.10 25.70 -20.97
N LYS A 85 -6.89 24.60 -20.22
CA LYS A 85 -5.60 24.36 -19.51
C LYS A 85 -4.86 23.07 -19.92
N SER A 86 -4.49 22.97 -21.20
CA SER A 86 -3.72 21.82 -21.73
C SER A 86 -2.36 21.60 -21.05
N ASN A 87 -1.59 22.67 -20.79
CA ASN A 87 -0.25 22.57 -20.19
C ASN A 87 -0.25 22.11 -18.72
N ASN A 88 -1.27 22.46 -17.93
CA ASN A 88 -1.36 22.03 -16.53
C ASN A 88 -1.71 20.54 -16.36
N ASN A 89 -2.38 19.95 -17.35
CA ASN A 89 -2.82 18.55 -17.28
C ASN A 89 -1.63 17.58 -17.44
N TYR A 90 -0.60 17.94 -18.21
CA TYR A 90 0.61 17.12 -18.35
C TYR A 90 1.39 17.04 -17.01
N ASP A 91 1.61 18.18 -16.34
CA ASP A 91 2.32 18.23 -15.06
C ASP A 91 1.53 17.53 -13.93
N LEU A 92 0.20 17.67 -13.92
CA LEU A 92 -0.67 16.92 -13.00
C LEU A 92 -0.59 15.41 -13.21
N ASN A 93 -0.60 14.93 -14.46
CA ASN A 93 -0.46 13.51 -14.76
C ASN A 93 0.91 12.96 -14.32
N LEU A 94 1.98 13.74 -14.50
CA LEU A 94 3.32 13.36 -14.04
C LEU A 94 3.38 13.25 -12.51
N LYS A 95 2.79 14.22 -11.79
CA LYS A 95 2.67 14.21 -10.33
C LYS A 95 1.89 12.99 -9.84
N ILE A 96 0.75 12.67 -10.46
CA ILE A 96 -0.04 11.48 -10.14
C ILE A 96 0.77 10.21 -10.35
N LYS A 97 1.51 10.10 -11.46
CA LYS A 97 2.38 8.94 -11.73
C LYS A 97 3.45 8.78 -10.64
N LYS A 98 4.08 9.88 -10.22
CA LYS A 98 5.10 9.88 -9.16
C LYS A 98 4.52 9.48 -7.80
N HIS A 99 3.43 10.10 -7.37
CA HIS A 99 2.82 9.83 -6.06
C HIS A 99 2.15 8.46 -5.99
N THR A 100 1.55 7.98 -7.09
CA THR A 100 0.95 6.64 -7.11
C THR A 100 2.03 5.55 -7.13
N LYS A 101 3.17 5.78 -7.82
CA LYS A 101 4.34 4.89 -7.71
C LYS A 101 4.84 4.81 -6.28
N LEU A 102 4.93 5.96 -5.60
CA LEU A 102 5.32 6.03 -4.20
C LEU A 102 4.35 5.25 -3.31
N LEU A 103 3.03 5.46 -3.47
CA LEU A 103 1.99 4.74 -2.72
C LEU A 103 2.12 3.22 -2.87
N TYR A 104 2.22 2.72 -4.11
CA TYR A 104 2.37 1.29 -4.36
C TYR A 104 3.65 0.68 -3.80
N PHE A 105 4.70 1.49 -3.62
CA PHE A 105 5.94 1.05 -2.99
C PHE A 105 5.84 1.05 -1.46
N LEU A 106 5.25 2.09 -0.86
CA LEU A 106 5.10 2.19 0.60
C LEU A 106 4.18 1.11 1.18
N ILE A 107 3.16 0.67 0.44
CA ILE A 107 2.21 -0.32 0.94
C ILE A 107 2.93 -1.64 1.28
N PRO A 108 3.61 -2.34 0.36
CA PRO A 108 4.38 -3.54 0.70
C PRO A 108 5.51 -3.25 1.69
N GLN A 109 6.28 -2.18 1.47
CA GLN A 109 7.45 -1.86 2.29
C GLN A 109 7.06 -1.65 3.75
N GLY A 110 6.10 -0.76 4.02
CA GLY A 110 5.66 -0.44 5.36
C GLY A 110 5.05 -1.66 6.05
N ASN A 111 4.15 -2.38 5.38
CA ASN A 111 3.55 -3.59 5.96
C ASN A 111 4.59 -4.69 6.25
N THR A 112 5.62 -4.83 5.42
CA THR A 112 6.70 -5.80 5.68
C THR A 112 7.48 -5.43 6.94
N VAL A 113 7.84 -4.16 7.11
CA VAL A 113 8.56 -3.68 8.31
C VAL A 113 7.72 -3.90 9.58
N PHE A 114 6.44 -3.50 9.56
CA PHE A 114 5.55 -3.71 10.70
C PHE A 114 5.29 -5.19 10.98
N GLY A 115 5.18 -6.01 9.93
CA GLY A 115 5.07 -7.46 10.05
C GLY A 115 6.30 -8.09 10.72
N ILE A 116 7.52 -7.66 10.36
CA ILE A 116 8.75 -8.15 10.99
C ILE A 116 8.78 -7.77 12.47
N ILE A 117 8.38 -6.54 12.81
CA ILE A 117 8.30 -6.09 14.20
C ILE A 117 7.29 -6.94 14.97
N ALA A 118 6.08 -7.15 14.42
CA ALA A 118 5.04 -7.94 15.05
C ALA A 118 5.46 -9.41 15.22
N TYR A 119 6.14 -9.99 14.23
CA TYR A 119 6.71 -11.33 14.33
C TYR A 119 7.76 -11.43 15.43
N LYS A 120 8.69 -10.47 15.48
CA LYS A 120 9.73 -10.44 16.51
C LYS A 120 9.15 -10.31 17.92
N VAL A 121 8.12 -9.50 18.09
CA VAL A 121 7.46 -9.25 19.38
C VAL A 121 6.63 -10.46 19.84
N SER A 122 6.02 -11.20 18.91
CA SER A 122 5.15 -12.35 19.24
C SER A 122 5.84 -13.71 19.23
N GLY A 123 6.91 -13.88 18.45
CA GLY A 123 7.43 -15.21 18.07
C GLY A 123 6.57 -15.94 17.04
N GLU A 124 5.44 -15.35 16.60
CA GLU A 124 4.43 -16.02 15.78
C GLU A 124 4.41 -15.46 14.35
N ILE A 125 4.73 -16.31 13.37
CA ILE A 125 4.79 -15.92 11.95
C ILE A 125 3.40 -15.50 11.41
N LEU A 126 2.32 -15.92 12.08
CA LEU A 126 0.95 -15.54 11.74
C LEU A 126 0.77 -14.02 11.69
N TYR A 127 1.40 -13.26 12.60
CA TYR A 127 1.29 -11.81 12.58
C TYR A 127 2.04 -11.19 11.40
N PHE A 128 3.17 -11.75 10.97
CA PHE A 128 3.85 -11.32 9.75
C PHE A 128 2.92 -11.49 8.53
N TYR A 129 2.28 -12.64 8.40
CA TYR A 129 1.35 -12.90 7.30
C TYR A 129 0.10 -12.03 7.36
N LEU A 130 -0.38 -11.67 8.55
CA LEU A 130 -1.48 -10.72 8.70
C LEU A 130 -1.13 -9.36 8.07
N PHE A 131 0.07 -8.83 8.32
CA PHE A 131 0.50 -7.57 7.70
C PHE A 131 0.67 -7.68 6.17
N LEU A 132 1.16 -8.82 5.68
CA LEU A 132 1.21 -9.08 4.23
C LEU A 132 -0.20 -9.17 3.62
N LEU A 133 -1.16 -9.77 4.32
CA LEU A 133 -2.56 -9.83 3.90
C LEU A 133 -3.17 -8.43 3.84
N ILE A 134 -2.94 -7.59 4.85
CA ILE A 134 -3.37 -6.18 4.86
C ILE A 134 -2.80 -5.45 3.64
N ALA A 135 -1.52 -5.63 3.32
CA ALA A 135 -0.88 -5.05 2.15
C ALA A 135 -1.55 -5.51 0.84
N LEU A 136 -1.83 -6.81 0.72
CA LEU A 136 -2.45 -7.42 -0.45
C LEU A 136 -3.88 -6.89 -0.66
N VAL A 137 -4.70 -6.90 0.38
CA VAL A 137 -6.06 -6.35 0.33
C VAL A 137 -6.02 -4.88 -0.07
N THR A 138 -5.10 -4.10 0.50
CA THR A 138 -4.96 -2.67 0.20
C THR A 138 -4.59 -2.44 -1.27
N LEU A 139 -3.64 -3.20 -1.82
CA LEU A 139 -3.29 -3.10 -3.25
C LEU A 139 -4.44 -3.50 -4.17
N ILE A 140 -5.25 -4.49 -3.79
CA ILE A 140 -6.43 -4.90 -4.56
C ILE A 140 -7.51 -3.80 -4.54
N LEU A 141 -7.74 -3.18 -3.37
CA LEU A 141 -8.71 -2.09 -3.20
C LEU A 141 -8.33 -0.84 -3.98
N ILE A 142 -7.03 -0.54 -4.10
CA ILE A 142 -6.53 0.57 -4.90
C ILE A 142 -6.63 0.21 -6.40
N ARG A 143 -7.82 0.40 -6.96
CA ARG A 143 -8.09 0.19 -8.39
C ARG A 143 -7.85 1.48 -9.19
N PRO A 144 -7.05 1.42 -10.27
CA PRO A 144 -6.88 2.55 -11.18
C PRO A 144 -8.10 2.78 -12.09
N THR A 145 -9.09 1.89 -12.10
CA THR A 145 -10.29 1.98 -12.96
C THR A 145 -11.20 3.16 -12.63
N SER A 146 -11.07 3.78 -11.46
CA SER A 146 -11.77 5.04 -11.17
C SER A 146 -11.36 6.17 -12.14
N LEU A 147 -10.13 6.15 -12.66
CA LEU A 147 -9.65 7.10 -13.67
C LEU A 147 -10.28 6.89 -15.06
N SER A 148 -10.65 5.65 -15.41
CA SER A 148 -11.34 5.38 -16.68
C SER A 148 -12.82 5.77 -16.63
N VAL A 149 -13.47 5.66 -15.45
CA VAL A 149 -14.87 6.07 -15.25
C VAL A 149 -15.02 7.59 -15.25
N ILE A 150 -14.04 8.36 -14.78
CA ILE A 150 -14.05 9.84 -14.91
C ILE A 150 -14.19 10.27 -16.39
N LYS A 151 -13.65 9.47 -17.33
CA LYS A 151 -13.76 9.72 -18.77
C LYS A 151 -15.19 9.55 -19.31
N LEU A 152 -16.03 8.74 -18.65
CA LEU A 152 -17.42 8.48 -19.03
C LEU A 152 -18.41 9.50 -18.46
N LYS A 153 -18.02 10.20 -17.39
CA LYS A 153 -18.85 11.24 -16.76
C LYS A 153 -18.64 12.64 -17.35
N SER A 154 -17.67 12.79 -18.25
CA SER A 154 -17.31 14.05 -18.91
C SER A 154 -17.70 14.10 -20.39
N ILE A 155 -18.50 13.13 -20.85
CA ILE A 155 -19.19 13.10 -22.15
C ILE A 155 -20.67 13.30 -21.83
#